data_AF-A0A7W5B2T7-F1
#
_entry.id   AF-A0A7W5B2T7-F1
#
_cell.length_a   1.000
_cell.length_b   1.000
_cell.length_c   1.000
_cell.angle_alpha   90.00
_cell.angle_beta   90.00
_cell.angle_gamma   90.00
#
_symmetry.space_group_name_H-M   'P 1'
#
loop_
_entity.id
_entity.type
_entity.pdbx_description
1 polymer ?
#
loop_
_entity_poly.entity_id
_entity_poly.type
_entity_poly.pdbx_seq_one_letter_code
_entity_poly.pdbx_strand_id
1 'polypeptide(L)'
;MECTSCGKTLPLESKFCNHCGERVLPTHTTQEKEEVLLFANQDSTVEKSEIDENSASDNDHLEQKSPQLDNPPINRSKKRFIIGGMGALCLVIITVLIIYLPPLVKYNGAQEALENNEFDKAIEAFESLDDYKDSASLLLESKYGAAVKRASHENYEGALRLFLDIEEYKDSPQKILETKYLMAGKLMASKKYIDSGKVFEEIKDYKDSALKIKEVKYLMGKEFQVKKNYDEAVKVFKEILGYKDSKAIYSEALYQLAMTRIASKDYVSAIGMLNQTDGYKDTNKRLTELNYIQGVRLYEEGKLGQAKSYLQNSKGYKSASTYLQKIAIPDKFRGTWGDEYGISQVIFDGLTVYSVYHPNDPKVKVYKATATVEGSALVVDGTRYWMKNNKVLSVATGPIIQVLMNTSRHQRMHR
;
A
#
# COMPACT_ATOMS: atom_id res chain seq x y z
N MET A 1 -11.60 18.15 33.98
CA MET A 1 -12.26 16.82 33.82
C MET A 1 -12.48 16.57 32.33
N GLU A 2 -12.60 15.33 31.85
CA GLU A 2 -12.93 15.04 30.43
C GLU A 2 -14.32 14.45 30.32
N CYS A 3 -15.05 14.81 29.27
CA CYS A 3 -16.36 14.23 29.02
C CYS A 3 -16.21 12.78 28.56
N THR A 4 -16.78 11.82 29.30
CA THR A 4 -16.76 10.39 28.96
C THR A 4 -17.51 10.06 27.66
N SER A 5 -18.42 10.94 27.22
CA SER A 5 -19.22 10.76 26.01
C SER A 5 -18.56 11.35 24.75
N CYS A 6 -17.86 12.49 24.83
CA CYS A 6 -17.26 13.13 23.66
C CYS A 6 -15.73 13.39 23.73
N GLY A 7 -15.07 12.99 24.82
CA GLY A 7 -13.62 13.04 25.00
C GLY A 7 -13.03 14.45 25.16
N LYS A 8 -13.85 15.51 25.24
CA LYS A 8 -13.36 16.90 25.33
C LYS A 8 -13.13 17.33 26.79
N THR A 9 -12.10 18.14 26.99
CA THR A 9 -11.74 18.70 28.30
C THR A 9 -12.73 19.77 28.76
N LEU A 10 -13.11 19.70 30.04
CA LEU A 10 -14.12 20.52 30.69
C LEU A 10 -13.57 21.18 31.97
N PRO A 11 -14.09 22.36 32.36
CA PRO A 11 -13.89 22.93 33.68
C PRO A 11 -14.28 21.94 34.78
N LEU A 12 -13.52 21.88 35.88
CA LEU A 12 -13.58 20.86 36.95
C LEU A 12 -14.95 20.68 37.62
N GLU A 13 -15.86 21.65 37.48
CA GLU A 13 -17.18 21.65 38.15
C GLU A 13 -18.36 21.66 37.16
N SER A 14 -18.09 21.35 35.89
CA SER A 14 -19.12 21.33 34.86
C SER A 14 -20.07 20.15 35.09
N LYS A 15 -21.32 20.43 35.50
CA LYS A 15 -22.37 19.39 35.66
C LYS A 15 -22.82 18.76 34.33
N PHE A 16 -22.61 19.45 33.22
CA PHE A 16 -22.90 18.98 31.87
C PHE A 16 -21.78 19.37 30.92
N CYS A 17 -21.55 18.55 29.90
CA CYS A 17 -20.56 18.79 28.88
C CYS A 17 -21.02 19.94 27.98
N ASN A 18 -20.23 21.01 27.92
CA ASN A 18 -20.46 22.16 27.04
C ASN A 18 -20.28 21.85 25.54
N HIS A 19 -20.02 20.59 25.17
CA HIS A 19 -19.83 20.15 23.80
C HIS A 19 -20.87 19.11 23.33
N CYS A 20 -21.33 18.21 24.20
CA CYS A 20 -22.33 17.20 23.82
C CYS A 20 -23.60 17.21 24.67
N GLY A 21 -23.67 18.06 25.70
CA GLY A 21 -24.82 18.12 26.60
C GLY A 21 -24.94 16.95 27.59
N GLU A 22 -24.03 15.98 27.53
CA GLU A 22 -23.99 14.83 28.45
C GLU A 22 -23.80 15.29 29.90
N ARG A 23 -24.47 14.66 30.86
CA ARG A 23 -24.23 14.92 32.28
C ARG A 23 -22.81 14.46 32.62
N VAL A 24 -22.06 15.31 33.31
CA VAL A 24 -20.72 14.98 33.78
C VAL A 24 -20.73 15.05 35.28
N LEU A 25 -20.60 13.88 35.90
CA LEU A 25 -20.52 13.78 37.36
C LEU A 25 -19.12 14.26 37.77
N PRO A 26 -18.99 15.20 38.73
CA PRO A 26 -17.68 15.52 39.29
C PRO A 26 -17.12 14.23 39.89
N THR A 27 -15.98 13.77 39.38
CA THR A 27 -15.22 12.71 40.06
C THR A 27 -14.73 13.31 41.35
N HIS A 28 -15.32 12.88 42.48
CA HIS A 28 -14.79 13.17 43.79
C HIS A 28 -13.28 12.82 43.79
N THR A 29 -12.53 13.74 44.38
CA THR A 29 -11.09 13.68 44.64
C THR A 29 -10.61 12.27 44.98
N THR A 30 -9.53 11.87 44.31
CA THR A 30 -8.52 10.88 44.72
C THR A 30 -8.66 10.40 46.17
N GLN A 31 -9.32 9.27 46.40
CA GLN A 31 -8.98 8.34 47.50
C GLN A 31 -9.66 6.96 47.48
N GLU A 32 -10.60 6.67 46.58
CA GLU A 32 -11.21 5.32 46.50
C GLU A 32 -11.05 4.72 45.10
N LYS A 33 -9.81 4.42 44.74
CA LYS A 33 -9.45 3.60 43.57
C LYS A 33 -8.71 2.32 43.97
N GLU A 34 -9.09 1.75 45.10
CA GLU A 34 -8.62 0.45 45.57
C GLU A 34 -9.81 -0.39 46.03
N GLU A 35 -10.72 -0.75 45.13
CA GLU A 35 -11.63 -1.90 45.29
C GLU A 35 -12.51 -2.04 44.03
N VAL A 36 -11.92 -2.41 42.89
CA VAL A 36 -12.54 -3.32 41.88
C VAL A 36 -11.41 -3.68 40.91
N LEU A 37 -10.52 -4.56 41.37
CA LEU A 37 -9.68 -5.39 40.50
C LEU A 37 -9.46 -6.73 41.22
N LEU A 38 -10.58 -7.33 41.64
CA LEU A 38 -10.66 -8.76 41.90
C LEU A 38 -11.37 -9.39 40.71
N PHE A 39 -10.83 -10.53 40.27
CA PHE A 39 -11.25 -11.37 39.15
C PHE A 39 -10.71 -10.97 37.77
N ALA A 40 -9.42 -11.22 37.55
CA ALA A 40 -9.01 -12.26 36.60
C ALA A 40 -7.49 -12.44 36.65
N ASN A 41 -7.09 -13.71 36.55
CA ASN A 41 -5.72 -14.21 36.33
C ASN A 41 -4.94 -14.52 37.61
N GLN A 42 -5.04 -15.77 38.05
CA GLN A 42 -3.87 -16.61 38.34
C GLN A 42 -4.32 -18.05 38.47
N ASP A 43 -3.91 -18.90 37.52
CA ASP A 43 -3.36 -20.22 37.84
C ASP A 43 -2.68 -20.80 36.61
N SER A 44 -1.35 -20.80 36.65
CA SER A 44 -0.51 -21.77 35.94
C SER A 44 0.91 -21.68 36.50
N THR A 45 1.23 -22.56 37.45
CA THR A 45 2.60 -22.93 37.85
C THR A 45 2.96 -24.26 37.18
N VAL A 46 4.03 -24.28 36.38
CA VAL A 46 5.35 -24.89 36.66
C VAL A 46 5.38 -26.43 36.61
N GLU A 47 5.88 -26.92 35.47
CA GLU A 47 7.04 -27.80 35.26
C GLU A 47 7.24 -29.15 36.00
N LYS A 48 7.40 -30.20 35.16
CA LYS A 48 8.34 -31.36 35.18
C LYS A 48 8.37 -32.37 36.33
N SER A 49 8.18 -33.64 35.97
CA SER A 49 9.16 -34.78 35.96
C SER A 49 8.35 -36.11 35.98
N GLU A 50 8.46 -37.03 35.02
CA GLU A 50 9.50 -38.01 34.64
C GLU A 50 9.14 -39.45 35.13
N ILE A 51 9.45 -40.45 34.27
CA ILE A 51 9.67 -41.89 34.51
C ILE A 51 8.50 -42.89 34.24
N ASP A 52 8.71 -43.65 33.14
CA ASP A 52 8.61 -45.12 32.91
C ASP A 52 7.28 -45.87 33.20
N GLU A 53 6.85 -46.94 32.51
CA GLU A 53 7.51 -47.96 31.69
C GLU A 53 6.44 -48.79 30.90
N ASN A 54 6.87 -49.39 29.79
CA ASN A 54 6.48 -50.69 29.20
C ASN A 54 5.08 -50.99 28.60
N SER A 55 5.06 -51.24 27.28
CA SER A 55 4.87 -52.56 26.61
C SER A 55 4.34 -52.35 25.17
N ALA A 56 5.13 -52.63 24.13
CA ALA A 56 5.40 -53.91 23.48
C ALA A 56 4.46 -54.23 22.29
N SER A 57 5.05 -54.23 21.08
CA SER A 57 4.84 -55.11 19.90
C SER A 57 5.27 -54.33 18.64
N ASP A 58 6.47 -54.60 18.09
CA ASP A 58 6.80 -55.62 17.06
C ASP A 58 6.23 -55.27 15.66
N ASN A 59 6.93 -55.41 14.53
CA ASN A 59 8.35 -55.55 14.18
C ASN A 59 8.47 -55.31 12.65
N ASP A 60 9.72 -55.07 12.24
CA ASP A 60 10.38 -55.42 10.97
C ASP A 60 10.14 -54.68 9.63
N HIS A 61 11.25 -54.10 9.18
CA HIS A 61 11.68 -53.98 7.78
C HIS A 61 12.49 -55.23 7.36
N LEU A 62 12.37 -55.67 6.09
CA LEU A 62 13.48 -55.81 5.12
C LEU A 62 13.08 -56.63 3.86
N GLU A 63 13.49 -56.07 2.72
CA GLU A 63 14.00 -56.69 1.48
C GLU A 63 13.38 -57.89 0.74
N GLN A 64 13.26 -57.64 -0.57
CA GLN A 64 13.65 -58.45 -1.73
C GLN A 64 12.73 -59.53 -2.36
N LYS A 65 12.67 -59.36 -3.69
CA LYS A 65 12.46 -60.31 -4.81
C LYS A 65 11.04 -60.77 -5.14
N SER A 66 10.70 -60.58 -6.41
CA SER A 66 9.62 -61.25 -7.13
C SER A 66 10.15 -61.80 -8.48
N PRO A 67 9.49 -62.82 -9.08
CA PRO A 67 10.18 -63.93 -9.72
C PRO A 67 10.09 -63.97 -11.26
N GLN A 68 10.95 -64.82 -11.82
CA GLN A 68 11.02 -65.23 -13.22
C GLN A 68 9.85 -66.14 -13.62
N LEU A 69 9.53 -66.13 -14.91
CA LEU A 69 8.62 -67.07 -15.56
C LEU A 69 9.34 -67.82 -16.68
N ASP A 70 9.11 -69.13 -16.70
CA ASP A 70 9.82 -70.18 -17.44
C ASP A 70 9.49 -70.28 -18.94
N ASN A 71 10.48 -70.79 -19.71
CA ASN A 71 10.41 -71.96 -20.62
C ASN A 71 11.37 -71.80 -21.84
N PRO A 72 11.76 -72.89 -22.54
CA PRO A 72 12.35 -74.16 -22.10
C PRO A 72 13.70 -74.45 -22.85
N PRO A 73 14.40 -75.58 -22.63
CA PRO A 73 15.83 -75.68 -22.95
C PRO A 73 16.12 -76.28 -24.33
N ILE A 74 17.16 -75.77 -25.00
CA ILE A 74 17.77 -76.44 -26.16
C ILE A 74 19.20 -76.86 -25.81
N ASN A 75 19.32 -78.17 -25.62
CA ASN A 75 20.52 -79.00 -25.59
C ASN A 75 21.51 -78.66 -26.71
N ARG A 76 22.76 -78.34 -26.37
CA ARG A 76 23.91 -78.61 -27.26
C ARG A 76 25.10 -79.13 -26.49
N SER A 77 25.59 -80.26 -26.98
CA SER A 77 26.71 -81.03 -26.52
C SER A 77 28.04 -80.28 -26.61
N LYS A 78 28.91 -80.63 -25.68
CA LYS A 78 30.30 -80.17 -25.57
C LYS A 78 31.08 -80.51 -26.84
N LYS A 79 31.67 -79.50 -27.48
CA LYS A 79 32.94 -79.65 -28.21
C LYS A 79 33.91 -78.58 -27.75
N ARG A 80 34.94 -79.05 -27.05
CA ARG A 80 36.14 -78.31 -26.70
C ARG A 80 36.89 -78.00 -28.01
N PHE A 81 37.16 -76.73 -28.26
CA PHE A 81 38.25 -76.31 -29.12
C PHE A 81 39.14 -75.36 -28.33
N ILE A 82 40.32 -75.85 -27.99
CA ILE A 82 41.45 -75.02 -27.60
C ILE A 82 42.02 -74.49 -28.93
N ILE A 83 41.71 -73.23 -29.24
CA ILE A 83 42.54 -72.37 -30.10
C ILE A 83 42.89 -71.19 -29.21
N GLY A 84 44.02 -71.34 -28.50
CA GLY A 84 44.60 -70.30 -27.66
C GLY A 84 45.10 -69.14 -28.51
N GLY A 85 44.97 -67.93 -27.96
CA GLY A 85 45.64 -66.72 -28.44
C GLY A 85 44.82 -65.84 -29.38
N MET A 86 44.43 -66.32 -30.57
CA MET A 86 44.05 -65.43 -31.68
C MET A 86 42.57 -65.03 -31.74
N GLY A 87 41.64 -65.94 -31.46
CA GLY A 87 40.19 -65.63 -31.47
C GLY A 87 39.75 -64.78 -30.27
N ALA A 88 40.40 -64.96 -29.11
CA ALA A 88 40.20 -64.12 -27.94
C ALA A 88 40.76 -62.70 -28.17
N LEU A 89 41.92 -62.58 -28.83
CA LEU A 89 42.48 -61.29 -29.22
C LEU A 89 41.57 -60.55 -30.22
N CYS A 90 41.05 -61.25 -31.23
CA CYS A 90 40.09 -60.66 -32.18
C CYS A 90 38.78 -60.23 -31.51
N LEU A 91 38.24 -61.02 -30.57
CA LEU A 91 37.05 -60.62 -29.81
C LEU A 91 37.32 -59.43 -28.90
N VAL A 92 38.50 -59.34 -28.29
CA VAL A 92 38.93 -58.16 -27.50
C VAL A 92 39.10 -56.94 -28.40
N ILE A 93 39.68 -57.09 -29.60
CA ILE A 93 39.81 -56.00 -30.57
C ILE A 93 38.43 -55.55 -31.05
N ILE A 94 37.51 -56.48 -31.31
CA ILE A 94 36.13 -56.16 -31.73
C ILE A 94 35.35 -55.48 -30.60
N THR A 95 35.47 -55.92 -29.35
CA THR A 95 34.82 -55.24 -28.22
C THR A 95 35.40 -53.86 -27.98
N VAL A 96 36.72 -53.69 -28.09
CA VAL A 96 37.38 -52.38 -28.06
C VAL A 96 36.86 -51.51 -29.22
N LEU A 97 36.82 -52.01 -30.46
CA LEU A 97 36.28 -51.25 -31.58
C LEU A 97 34.81 -50.84 -31.35
N ILE A 98 33.96 -51.74 -30.87
CA ILE A 98 32.54 -51.45 -30.58
C ILE A 98 32.39 -50.42 -29.45
N ILE A 99 33.28 -50.43 -28.46
CA ILE A 99 33.22 -49.48 -27.33
C ILE A 99 33.78 -48.10 -27.74
N TYR A 100 34.86 -48.05 -28.53
CA TYR A 100 35.60 -46.82 -28.81
C TYR A 100 35.28 -46.15 -30.16
N LEU A 101 34.80 -46.86 -31.19
CA LEU A 101 34.40 -46.24 -32.48
C LEU A 101 33.19 -45.30 -32.34
N PRO A 102 32.07 -45.71 -31.70
CA PRO A 102 30.88 -44.87 -31.63
C PRO A 102 31.14 -43.49 -31.02
N PRO A 103 31.84 -43.34 -29.87
CA PRO A 103 32.15 -42.03 -29.33
C PRO A 103 33.12 -41.25 -30.22
N LEU A 104 34.06 -41.90 -30.92
CA LEU A 104 34.98 -41.23 -31.85
C LEU A 104 34.25 -40.61 -33.05
N VAL A 105 33.33 -41.34 -33.69
CA VAL A 105 32.56 -40.83 -34.84
C VAL A 105 31.65 -39.68 -34.41
N LYS A 106 30.96 -39.82 -33.27
CA LYS A 106 30.15 -38.75 -32.69
C LYS A 106 30.99 -37.51 -32.37
N TYR A 107 32.17 -37.70 -31.79
CA TYR A 107 33.08 -36.60 -31.45
C TYR A 107 33.52 -35.81 -32.68
N ASN A 108 33.94 -36.51 -33.75
CA ASN A 108 34.34 -35.83 -34.99
C ASN A 108 33.16 -35.08 -35.63
N GLY A 109 31.96 -35.68 -35.62
CA GLY A 109 30.75 -34.99 -36.11
C GLY A 109 30.34 -33.79 -35.26
N ALA A 110 30.56 -33.85 -33.94
CA ALA A 110 30.32 -32.73 -33.04
C ALA A 110 31.29 -31.56 -33.30
N GLN A 111 32.56 -31.87 -33.58
CA GLN A 111 33.56 -30.87 -33.97
C GLN A 111 33.18 -30.21 -35.30
N GLU A 112 32.80 -30.99 -36.32
CA GLU A 112 32.34 -30.45 -37.59
C GLU A 112 31.10 -29.56 -37.42
N ALA A 113 30.13 -29.96 -36.58
CA ALA A 113 28.97 -29.15 -36.26
C ALA A 113 29.35 -27.83 -35.57
N LEU A 114 30.33 -27.86 -34.66
CA LEU A 114 30.85 -26.67 -33.98
C LEU A 114 31.55 -25.72 -34.97
N GLU A 115 32.40 -26.23 -35.84
CA GLU A 115 33.09 -25.47 -36.90
C GLU A 115 32.09 -24.80 -37.86
N ASN A 116 30.98 -25.48 -38.16
CA ASN A 116 29.90 -24.97 -39.00
C ASN A 116 28.90 -24.05 -38.25
N ASN A 117 29.14 -23.72 -36.98
CA ASN A 117 28.24 -22.93 -36.13
C ASN A 117 26.82 -23.54 -35.98
N GLU A 118 26.71 -24.87 -36.13
CA GLU A 118 25.52 -25.68 -35.87
C GLU A 118 25.45 -26.05 -34.38
N PHE A 119 25.49 -25.02 -33.52
CA PHE A 119 25.73 -25.21 -32.09
C PHE A 119 24.73 -26.12 -31.38
N ASP A 120 23.44 -26.12 -31.76
CA ASP A 120 22.45 -27.01 -31.12
C ASP A 120 22.78 -28.50 -31.37
N LYS A 121 23.26 -28.85 -32.58
CA LYS A 121 23.73 -30.22 -32.88
C LYS A 121 25.02 -30.56 -32.15
N ALA A 122 25.95 -29.60 -32.08
CA ALA A 122 27.20 -29.77 -31.35
C ALA A 122 26.95 -30.00 -29.85
N ILE A 123 26.04 -29.23 -29.23
CA ILE A 123 25.62 -29.39 -27.83
C ILE A 123 25.07 -30.80 -27.60
N GLU A 124 24.09 -31.25 -28.40
CA GLU A 124 23.50 -32.58 -28.26
C GLU A 124 24.55 -33.70 -28.37
N ALA A 125 25.47 -33.58 -29.33
CA ALA A 125 26.51 -34.57 -29.54
C ALA A 125 27.55 -34.59 -28.39
N PHE A 126 28.06 -33.43 -27.97
CA PHE A 126 29.03 -33.33 -26.87
C PHE A 126 28.42 -33.68 -25.50
N GLU A 127 27.14 -33.36 -25.24
CA GLU A 127 26.44 -33.82 -24.03
C GLU A 127 26.37 -35.34 -23.95
N SER A 128 26.20 -36.02 -25.09
CA SER A 128 26.14 -37.48 -25.13
C SER A 128 27.50 -38.17 -24.95
N LEU A 129 28.60 -37.42 -24.99
CA LEU A 129 29.97 -37.92 -24.94
C LEU A 129 30.62 -37.81 -23.54
N ASP A 130 30.01 -37.06 -22.63
CA ASP A 130 30.47 -36.89 -21.24
C ASP A 130 31.97 -36.49 -21.18
N ASP A 131 32.81 -37.22 -20.44
CA ASP A 131 34.26 -36.95 -20.31
C ASP A 131 35.12 -37.53 -21.47
N TYR A 132 34.53 -37.93 -22.60
CA TYR A 132 35.31 -38.42 -23.73
C TYR A 132 36.16 -37.31 -24.35
N LYS A 133 37.50 -37.42 -24.24
CA LYS A 133 38.47 -36.40 -24.68
C LYS A 133 38.20 -35.03 -24.02
N ASP A 134 38.05 -33.97 -24.81
CA ASP A 134 37.74 -32.60 -24.37
C ASP A 134 36.25 -32.25 -24.60
N SER A 135 35.37 -33.25 -24.76
CA SER A 135 33.94 -33.04 -25.03
C SER A 135 33.26 -32.14 -23.99
N ALA A 136 33.58 -32.28 -22.70
CA ALA A 136 33.07 -31.40 -21.66
C ALA A 136 33.45 -29.92 -21.88
N SER A 137 34.68 -29.64 -22.34
CA SER A 137 35.14 -28.27 -22.65
C SER A 137 34.49 -27.73 -23.93
N LEU A 138 34.41 -28.57 -24.97
CA LEU A 138 33.77 -28.22 -26.25
C LEU A 138 32.25 -28.05 -26.11
N LEU A 139 31.62 -28.73 -25.15
CA LEU A 139 30.23 -28.50 -24.79
C LEU A 139 30.03 -27.07 -24.25
N LEU A 140 30.89 -26.61 -23.34
CA LEU A 140 30.84 -25.23 -22.84
C LEU A 140 31.06 -24.22 -23.97
N GLU A 141 32.02 -24.47 -24.86
CA GLU A 141 32.24 -23.64 -26.06
C GLU A 141 31.00 -23.61 -26.98
N SER A 142 30.38 -24.77 -27.21
CA SER A 142 29.19 -24.90 -28.05
C SER A 142 28.00 -24.15 -27.44
N LYS A 143 27.77 -24.27 -26.13
CA LYS A 143 26.74 -23.53 -25.38
C LYS A 143 27.01 -22.02 -25.44
N TYR A 144 28.26 -21.59 -25.28
CA TYR A 144 28.66 -20.20 -25.40
C TYR A 144 28.39 -19.64 -26.81
N GLY A 145 28.83 -20.34 -27.85
CA GLY A 145 28.57 -19.96 -29.25
C GLY A 145 27.08 -19.89 -29.58
N ALA A 146 26.29 -20.86 -29.10
CA ALA A 146 24.83 -20.84 -29.22
C ALA A 146 24.21 -19.63 -28.53
N ALA A 147 24.65 -19.29 -27.32
CA ALA A 147 24.15 -18.15 -26.56
C ALA A 147 24.43 -16.83 -27.28
N VAL A 148 25.65 -16.64 -27.76
CA VAL A 148 26.06 -15.46 -28.55
C VAL A 148 25.23 -15.36 -29.84
N LYS A 149 25.07 -16.46 -30.58
CA LYS A 149 24.25 -16.50 -31.79
C LYS A 149 22.78 -16.17 -31.50
N ARG A 150 22.20 -16.68 -30.41
CA ARG A 150 20.81 -16.37 -30.03
C ARG A 150 20.65 -14.90 -29.63
N ALA A 151 21.60 -14.34 -28.89
CA ALA A 151 21.59 -12.92 -28.51
C ALA A 151 21.67 -11.99 -29.74
N SER A 152 22.49 -12.34 -30.75
CA SER A 152 22.60 -11.54 -31.99
C SER A 152 21.34 -11.59 -32.85
N HIS A 153 20.51 -12.63 -32.71
CA HIS A 153 19.19 -12.74 -33.34
C HIS A 153 18.06 -12.26 -32.43
N GLU A 154 18.38 -11.50 -31.38
CA GLU A 154 17.44 -10.95 -30.39
C GLU A 154 16.57 -12.00 -29.67
N ASN A 155 16.98 -13.27 -29.67
CA ASN A 155 16.43 -14.33 -28.85
C ASN A 155 17.09 -14.29 -27.46
N TYR A 156 16.80 -13.21 -26.73
CA TYR A 156 17.46 -12.92 -25.45
C TYR A 156 17.14 -13.93 -24.36
N GLU A 157 15.90 -14.42 -24.29
CA GLU A 157 15.52 -15.46 -23.32
C GLU A 157 16.29 -16.76 -23.58
N GLY A 158 16.37 -17.18 -24.84
CA GLY A 158 17.13 -18.37 -25.23
C GLY A 158 18.63 -18.22 -25.04
N ALA A 159 19.17 -17.01 -25.16
CA ALA A 159 20.57 -16.70 -24.89
C ALA A 159 20.88 -16.68 -23.38
N LEU A 160 20.03 -16.02 -22.57
CA LEU A 160 20.18 -15.96 -21.12
C LEU A 160 20.15 -17.35 -20.49
N ARG A 161 19.23 -18.22 -20.95
CA ARG A 161 19.17 -19.60 -20.47
C ARG A 161 20.51 -20.33 -20.67
N LEU A 162 21.16 -20.13 -21.81
CA LEU A 162 22.45 -20.76 -22.09
C LEU A 162 23.57 -20.10 -21.29
N PHE A 163 23.69 -18.77 -21.25
CA PHE A 163 24.75 -18.13 -20.47
C PHE A 163 24.67 -18.41 -18.97
N LEU A 164 23.45 -18.54 -18.41
CA LEU A 164 23.26 -18.94 -17.01
C LEU A 164 23.67 -20.39 -16.75
N ASP A 165 23.50 -21.28 -17.73
CA ASP A 165 23.94 -22.68 -17.65
C ASP A 165 25.48 -22.81 -17.65
N ILE A 166 26.18 -21.80 -18.16
CA ILE A 166 27.65 -21.75 -18.24
C ILE A 166 28.21 -20.50 -17.56
N GLU A 167 27.64 -20.09 -16.43
CA GLU A 167 27.95 -18.80 -15.78
C GLU A 167 29.45 -18.61 -15.49
N GLU A 168 30.18 -19.65 -15.12
CA GLU A 168 31.62 -19.58 -14.80
C GLU A 168 32.53 -19.65 -16.05
N TYR A 169 31.97 -19.85 -17.25
CA TYR A 169 32.74 -20.02 -18.48
C TYR A 169 32.96 -18.69 -19.21
N LYS A 170 34.23 -18.36 -19.46
CA LYS A 170 34.65 -17.14 -20.19
C LYS A 170 34.03 -15.86 -19.57
N ASP A 171 33.50 -14.97 -20.41
CA ASP A 171 32.83 -13.72 -20.03
C ASP A 171 31.30 -13.87 -19.95
N SER A 172 30.80 -15.09 -19.71
CA SER A 172 29.35 -15.35 -19.56
C SER A 172 28.67 -14.44 -18.52
N PRO A 173 29.27 -14.11 -17.35
CA PRO A 173 28.65 -13.17 -16.40
C PRO A 173 28.42 -11.79 -17.01
N GLN A 174 29.40 -11.28 -17.78
CA GLN A 174 29.28 -10.00 -18.49
C GLN A 174 28.27 -10.09 -19.63
N LYS A 175 28.21 -11.22 -20.34
CA LYS A 175 27.23 -11.48 -21.40
C LYS A 175 25.80 -11.59 -20.88
N ILE A 176 25.58 -12.10 -19.67
CA ILE A 176 24.27 -12.09 -19.00
C ILE A 176 23.80 -10.64 -18.81
N LEU A 177 24.66 -9.78 -18.25
CA LEU A 177 24.34 -8.36 -18.04
C LEU A 177 24.07 -7.64 -19.37
N GLU A 178 24.91 -7.87 -20.39
CA GLU A 178 24.73 -7.30 -21.74
C GLU A 178 23.41 -7.75 -22.38
N THR A 179 23.11 -9.04 -22.30
CA THR A 179 21.89 -9.63 -22.88
C THR A 179 20.63 -9.10 -22.17
N LYS A 180 20.64 -9.00 -20.83
CA LYS A 180 19.54 -8.38 -20.07
C LYS A 180 19.34 -6.91 -20.46
N TYR A 181 20.42 -6.15 -20.64
CA TYR A 181 20.34 -4.75 -21.06
C TYR A 181 19.68 -4.59 -22.43
N LEU A 182 20.07 -5.41 -23.40
CA LEU A 182 19.47 -5.42 -24.75
C LEU A 182 18.00 -5.85 -24.71
N MET A 183 17.67 -6.88 -23.93
CA MET A 183 16.29 -7.34 -23.70
C MET A 183 15.41 -6.23 -23.14
N ALA A 184 15.88 -5.56 -22.08
CA ALA A 184 15.16 -4.45 -21.46
C ALA A 184 14.94 -3.29 -22.45
N GLY A 185 15.93 -2.99 -23.29
CA GLY A 185 15.81 -2.02 -24.38
C GLY A 185 14.75 -2.40 -25.41
N LYS A 186 14.71 -3.66 -25.87
CA LYS A 186 13.69 -4.17 -26.80
C LYS A 186 12.29 -4.12 -26.20
N LEU A 187 12.15 -4.48 -24.92
CA LEU A 187 10.89 -4.36 -24.17
C LEU A 187 10.44 -2.89 -24.10
N MET A 188 11.35 -1.96 -23.82
CA MET A 188 11.07 -0.52 -23.80
C MET A 188 10.59 -0.01 -25.17
N ALA A 189 11.27 -0.39 -26.25
CA ALA A 189 10.90 -0.04 -27.62
C ALA A 189 9.53 -0.60 -28.01
N SER A 190 9.18 -1.79 -27.49
CA SER A 190 7.87 -2.43 -27.66
C SER A 190 6.79 -1.89 -26.71
N LYS A 191 7.07 -0.80 -25.98
CA LYS A 191 6.20 -0.19 -24.95
C LYS A 191 5.81 -1.13 -23.79
N LYS A 192 6.52 -2.24 -23.60
CA LYS A 192 6.37 -3.15 -22.44
C LYS A 192 7.13 -2.58 -21.24
N TYR A 193 6.68 -1.42 -20.76
CA TYR A 193 7.43 -0.62 -19.78
C TYR A 193 7.60 -1.31 -18.43
N ILE A 194 6.58 -2.03 -17.95
CA ILE A 194 6.66 -2.74 -16.66
C ILE A 194 7.76 -3.81 -16.71
N ASP A 195 7.76 -4.65 -17.75
CA ASP A 195 8.75 -5.71 -17.91
C ASP A 195 10.15 -5.14 -18.14
N SER A 196 10.27 -4.13 -19.00
CA SER A 196 11.52 -3.41 -19.23
C SER A 196 12.11 -2.84 -17.94
N GLY A 197 11.28 -2.20 -17.11
CA GLY A 197 11.70 -1.63 -15.83
C GLY A 197 12.19 -2.68 -14.85
N LYS A 198 11.54 -3.86 -14.78
CA LYS A 198 11.99 -4.98 -13.96
C LYS A 198 13.37 -5.47 -14.38
N VAL A 199 13.58 -5.70 -15.67
CA VAL A 199 14.87 -6.19 -16.17
C VAL A 199 15.97 -5.15 -15.93
N PHE A 200 15.73 -3.84 -16.15
CA PHE A 200 16.73 -2.82 -15.82
C PHE A 200 17.02 -2.71 -14.32
N GLU A 201 16.05 -2.97 -13.44
CA GLU A 201 16.27 -3.00 -11.98
C GLU A 201 17.14 -4.19 -11.56
N GLU A 202 17.01 -5.35 -12.20
CA GLU A 202 17.89 -6.50 -11.95
C GLU A 202 19.37 -6.21 -12.29
N ILE A 203 19.62 -5.30 -13.23
CA ILE A 203 20.96 -4.92 -13.68
C ILE A 203 21.29 -3.45 -13.40
N LYS A 204 20.75 -2.90 -12.31
CA LYS A 204 20.79 -1.47 -11.99
C LYS A 204 22.18 -0.84 -12.05
N ASP A 205 23.20 -1.57 -11.62
CA ASP A 205 24.60 -1.11 -11.58
C ASP A 205 25.35 -1.32 -12.90
N TYR A 206 24.72 -1.95 -13.90
CA TYR A 206 25.30 -2.17 -15.22
C TYR A 206 24.98 -0.99 -16.15
N LYS A 207 26.04 -0.36 -16.69
CA LYS A 207 25.95 0.78 -17.61
C LYS A 207 25.04 1.89 -17.06
N ASP A 208 24.12 2.39 -17.87
CA ASP A 208 23.15 3.44 -17.52
C ASP A 208 21.77 2.87 -17.11
N SER A 209 21.69 1.61 -16.66
CA SER A 209 20.40 0.96 -16.31
C SER A 209 19.62 1.73 -15.25
N ALA A 210 20.29 2.29 -14.24
CA ALA A 210 19.68 3.21 -13.28
C ALA A 210 19.01 4.45 -13.93
N LEU A 211 19.59 4.98 -15.00
CA LEU A 211 19.00 6.07 -15.78
C LEU A 211 17.86 5.56 -16.68
N LYS A 212 18.00 4.36 -17.26
CA LYS A 212 16.97 3.72 -18.08
C LYS A 212 15.70 3.40 -17.29
N ILE A 213 15.79 3.05 -16.01
CA ILE A 213 14.61 2.90 -15.14
C ILE A 213 13.80 4.21 -15.08
N LYS A 214 14.48 5.35 -14.95
CA LYS A 214 13.82 6.67 -14.98
C LYS A 214 13.23 6.97 -16.36
N GLU A 215 13.92 6.60 -17.43
CA GLU A 215 13.45 6.75 -18.81
C GLU A 215 12.19 5.93 -19.10
N VAL A 216 12.17 4.66 -18.67
CA VAL A 216 11.02 3.76 -18.79
C VAL A 216 9.80 4.36 -18.07
N LYS A 217 9.98 4.81 -16.82
CA LYS A 217 8.91 5.48 -16.05
C LYS A 217 8.42 6.74 -16.75
N TYR A 218 9.34 7.55 -17.29
CA TYR A 218 8.99 8.75 -18.03
C TYR A 218 8.13 8.47 -19.27
N LEU A 219 8.51 7.47 -20.07
CA LEU A 219 7.75 7.06 -21.25
C LEU A 219 6.38 6.48 -20.87
N MET A 220 6.33 5.65 -19.83
CA MET A 220 5.09 5.08 -19.29
C MET A 220 4.14 6.17 -18.79
N GLY A 221 4.64 7.16 -18.05
CA GLY A 221 3.86 8.31 -17.60
C GLY A 221 3.28 9.12 -18.75
N LYS A 222 4.07 9.35 -19.83
CA LYS A 222 3.58 10.06 -21.03
C LYS A 222 2.48 9.28 -21.75
N GLU A 223 2.59 7.96 -21.83
CA GLU A 223 1.54 7.11 -22.40
C GLU A 223 0.24 7.20 -21.58
N PHE A 224 0.33 7.23 -20.25
CA PHE A 224 -0.83 7.46 -19.39
C PHE A 224 -1.48 8.83 -19.62
N GLN A 225 -0.69 9.89 -19.85
CA GLN A 225 -1.24 11.20 -20.18
C GLN A 225 -1.98 11.23 -21.52
N VAL A 226 -1.44 10.59 -22.56
CA VAL A 226 -2.11 10.47 -23.87
C VAL A 226 -3.46 9.78 -23.71
N LYS A 227 -3.53 8.75 -22.85
CA LYS A 227 -4.76 8.03 -22.50
C LYS A 227 -5.66 8.77 -21.50
N LYS A 228 -5.26 9.97 -21.05
CA LYS A 228 -5.93 10.75 -19.98
C LYS A 228 -6.10 9.98 -18.66
N ASN A 229 -5.28 8.95 -18.44
CA ASN A 229 -5.21 8.23 -17.17
C ASN A 229 -4.32 9.01 -16.21
N TYR A 230 -4.83 10.15 -15.73
CA TYR A 230 -4.04 11.08 -14.93
C TYR A 230 -3.68 10.51 -13.55
N ASP A 231 -4.51 9.64 -12.96
CA ASP A 231 -4.20 8.96 -11.70
C ASP A 231 -2.90 8.15 -11.81
N GLU A 232 -2.77 7.31 -12.85
CA GLU A 232 -1.55 6.52 -13.07
C GLU A 232 -0.36 7.39 -13.50
N ALA A 233 -0.59 8.43 -14.32
CA ALA A 233 0.47 9.37 -14.70
C ALA A 233 1.09 10.06 -13.46
N VAL A 234 0.25 10.54 -12.53
CA VAL A 234 0.69 11.19 -11.30
C VAL A 234 1.57 10.27 -10.47
N LYS A 235 1.18 9.00 -10.28
CA LYS A 235 1.97 8.01 -9.54
C LYS A 235 3.37 7.86 -10.11
N VAL A 236 3.46 7.63 -11.42
CA VAL A 236 4.73 7.38 -12.09
C VAL A 236 5.64 8.61 -12.09
N PHE A 237 5.11 9.79 -12.43
CA PHE A 237 5.93 11.01 -12.47
C PHE A 237 6.41 11.47 -11.09
N LYS A 238 5.65 11.17 -10.03
CA LYS A 238 6.06 11.45 -8.65
C LYS A 238 7.36 10.75 -8.27
N GLU A 239 7.63 9.58 -8.83
CA GLU A 239 8.85 8.82 -8.56
C GLU A 239 10.08 9.38 -9.28
N ILE A 240 9.90 10.26 -10.26
CA ILE A 240 10.97 10.74 -11.14
C ILE A 240 10.99 12.28 -11.28
N LEU A 241 10.57 13.02 -10.26
CA LEU A 241 10.47 14.49 -10.30
C LEU A 241 11.75 15.21 -10.78
N GLY A 242 12.94 14.65 -10.51
CA GLY A 242 14.23 15.20 -10.94
C GLY A 242 14.71 14.75 -12.33
N TYR A 243 13.90 14.06 -13.12
CA TYR A 243 14.28 13.53 -14.43
C TYR A 243 13.58 14.27 -15.57
N LYS A 244 14.35 14.86 -16.49
CA LYS A 244 13.83 15.67 -17.61
C LYS A 244 12.83 16.72 -17.10
N ASP A 245 11.70 16.90 -17.78
CA ASP A 245 10.60 17.79 -17.42
C ASP A 245 9.53 17.12 -16.53
N SER A 246 9.82 15.96 -15.92
CA SER A 246 8.84 15.19 -15.14
C SER A 246 8.17 15.97 -14.02
N LYS A 247 8.85 16.94 -13.38
CA LYS A 247 8.22 17.82 -12.39
C LYS A 247 7.10 18.68 -12.99
N ALA A 248 7.33 19.26 -14.17
CA ALA A 248 6.33 20.07 -14.86
C ALA A 248 5.16 19.20 -15.35
N ILE A 249 5.47 18.02 -15.87
CA ILE A 249 4.48 17.04 -16.33
C ILE A 249 3.64 16.50 -15.15
N TYR A 250 4.26 16.25 -13.99
CA TYR A 250 3.59 15.89 -12.75
C TYR A 250 2.56 16.94 -12.34
N SER A 251 2.95 18.22 -12.33
CA SER A 251 2.02 19.32 -12.02
C SER A 251 0.85 19.39 -13.00
N GLU A 252 1.10 19.18 -14.30
CA GLU A 252 0.02 19.13 -15.30
C GLU A 252 -0.91 17.93 -15.07
N ALA A 253 -0.36 16.74 -14.82
CA ALA A 253 -1.16 15.54 -14.57
C ALA A 253 -2.02 15.70 -13.31
N LEU A 254 -1.46 16.27 -12.23
CA LEU A 254 -2.22 16.60 -11.02
C LEU A 254 -3.32 17.62 -11.28
N TYR A 255 -3.02 18.68 -12.03
CA TYR A 255 -4.00 19.70 -12.37
C TYR A 255 -5.16 19.12 -13.18
N GLN A 256 -4.87 18.31 -14.20
CA GLN A 256 -5.90 17.65 -15.00
C GLN A 256 -6.72 16.66 -14.18
N LEU A 257 -6.07 15.90 -13.29
CA LEU A 257 -6.76 15.02 -12.36
C LEU A 257 -7.67 15.81 -11.41
N ALA A 258 -7.23 16.96 -10.91
CA ALA A 258 -8.09 17.82 -10.12
C ALA A 258 -9.31 18.28 -10.93
N MET A 259 -9.15 18.60 -12.22
CA MET A 259 -10.27 19.00 -13.06
C MET A 259 -11.31 17.88 -13.24
N THR A 260 -10.88 16.61 -13.32
CA THR A 260 -11.84 15.48 -13.35
C THR A 260 -12.59 15.35 -12.03
N ARG A 261 -11.92 15.56 -10.89
CA ARG A 261 -12.57 15.57 -9.56
C ARG A 261 -13.55 16.74 -9.38
N ILE A 262 -13.23 17.91 -9.94
CA ILE A 262 -14.17 19.05 -9.97
C ILE A 262 -15.42 18.69 -10.78
N ALA A 263 -15.25 18.09 -11.97
CA ALA A 263 -16.37 17.68 -12.81
C ALA A 263 -17.27 16.65 -12.11
N SER A 264 -16.72 15.76 -11.29
CA SER A 264 -17.46 14.82 -10.44
C SER A 264 -17.95 15.41 -9.10
N LYS A 265 -17.79 16.72 -8.89
CA LYS A 265 -18.13 17.45 -7.64
C LYS A 265 -17.40 16.95 -6.38
N ASP A 266 -16.29 16.24 -6.56
CA ASP A 266 -15.38 15.83 -5.49
C ASP A 266 -14.37 16.95 -5.21
N TYR A 267 -14.87 18.02 -4.60
CA TYR A 267 -14.10 19.24 -4.37
C TYR A 267 -12.98 19.06 -3.35
N VAL A 268 -13.14 18.16 -2.38
CA VAL A 268 -12.12 17.91 -1.35
C VAL A 268 -10.88 17.29 -1.98
N SER A 269 -11.04 16.24 -2.80
CA SER A 269 -9.93 15.64 -3.53
C SER A 269 -9.30 16.64 -4.50
N ALA A 270 -10.12 17.41 -5.22
CA ALA A 270 -9.62 18.43 -6.14
C ALA A 270 -8.76 19.50 -5.44
N ILE A 271 -9.19 20.00 -4.28
CA ILE A 271 -8.43 20.96 -3.48
C ILE A 271 -7.09 20.35 -3.04
N GLY A 272 -7.09 19.11 -2.54
CA GLY A 272 -5.86 18.41 -2.12
C GLY A 272 -4.85 18.22 -3.25
N MET A 273 -5.32 17.97 -4.47
CA MET A 273 -4.48 17.89 -5.67
C MET A 273 -3.96 19.27 -6.10
N LEU A 274 -4.83 20.28 -6.15
CA LEU A 274 -4.45 21.63 -6.56
C LEU A 274 -3.45 22.30 -5.61
N ASN A 275 -3.55 22.03 -4.30
CA ASN A 275 -2.56 22.52 -3.31
C ASN A 275 -1.12 22.05 -3.59
N GLN A 276 -0.95 20.98 -4.38
CA GLN A 276 0.38 20.50 -4.80
C GLN A 276 0.86 21.14 -6.11
N THR A 277 0.08 22.04 -6.70
CA THR A 277 0.35 22.69 -7.99
C THR A 277 0.45 24.21 -7.85
N ASP A 278 1.06 24.71 -6.77
CA ASP A 278 1.23 26.14 -6.55
C ASP A 278 2.00 26.81 -7.70
N GLY A 279 1.56 28.01 -8.09
CA GLY A 279 2.08 28.75 -9.24
C GLY A 279 1.76 28.13 -10.61
N TYR A 280 0.98 27.05 -10.68
CA TYR A 280 0.62 26.40 -11.95
C TYR A 280 -0.71 26.94 -12.50
N LYS A 281 -0.72 27.45 -13.73
CA LYS A 281 -1.92 27.96 -14.44
C LYS A 281 -2.79 28.87 -13.55
N ASP A 282 -4.07 28.58 -13.43
CA ASP A 282 -5.07 29.29 -12.63
C ASP A 282 -5.37 28.57 -11.30
N THR A 283 -4.47 27.70 -10.82
CA THR A 283 -4.64 26.90 -9.60
C THR A 283 -5.13 27.73 -8.42
N ASN A 284 -4.55 28.91 -8.18
CA ASN A 284 -4.95 29.77 -7.06
C ASN A 284 -6.38 30.28 -7.20
N LYS A 285 -6.82 30.65 -8.40
CA LYS A 285 -8.21 31.06 -8.66
C LYS A 285 -9.18 29.90 -8.40
N ARG A 286 -8.83 28.70 -8.88
CA ARG A 286 -9.64 27.49 -8.67
C ARG A 286 -9.70 27.08 -7.21
N LEU A 287 -8.59 27.12 -6.49
CA LEU A 287 -8.55 26.87 -5.05
C LEU A 287 -9.47 27.83 -4.30
N THR A 288 -9.42 29.13 -4.57
CA THR A 288 -10.32 30.11 -3.96
C THR A 288 -11.78 29.76 -4.23
N GLU A 289 -12.13 29.44 -5.48
CA GLU A 289 -13.50 29.08 -5.85
C GLU A 289 -13.99 27.79 -5.17
N LEU A 290 -13.18 26.73 -5.18
CA LEU A 290 -13.53 25.44 -4.58
C LEU A 290 -13.64 25.53 -3.07
N ASN A 291 -12.71 26.25 -2.42
CA ASN A 291 -12.78 26.52 -0.98
C ASN A 291 -14.09 27.26 -0.63
N TYR A 292 -14.50 28.23 -1.44
CA TYR A 292 -15.79 28.90 -1.24
C TYR A 292 -16.97 27.93 -1.37
N ILE A 293 -17.03 27.16 -2.46
CA ILE A 293 -18.13 26.22 -2.72
C ILE A 293 -18.25 25.19 -1.59
N GLN A 294 -17.12 24.58 -1.20
CA GLN A 294 -17.10 23.59 -0.15
C GLN A 294 -17.44 24.20 1.22
N GLY A 295 -16.96 25.43 1.48
CA GLY A 295 -17.28 26.17 2.69
C GLY A 295 -18.76 26.50 2.84
N VAL A 296 -19.43 26.93 1.76
CA VAL A 296 -20.87 27.19 1.74
C VAL A 296 -21.67 25.90 1.95
N ARG A 297 -21.31 24.81 1.25
CA ARG A 297 -21.95 23.50 1.45
C ARG A 297 -21.88 23.06 2.91
N LEU A 298 -20.70 23.12 3.52
CA LEU A 298 -20.51 22.73 4.92
C LEU A 298 -21.27 23.65 5.90
N TYR A 299 -21.43 24.92 5.54
CA TYR A 299 -22.26 25.85 6.32
C TYR A 299 -23.73 25.43 6.28
N GLU A 300 -24.26 25.10 5.10
CA GLU A 300 -25.64 24.62 4.92
C GLU A 300 -25.88 23.28 5.63
N GLU A 301 -24.86 22.41 5.69
CA GLU A 301 -24.88 21.18 6.49
C GLU A 301 -24.74 21.41 8.02
N GLY A 302 -24.60 22.65 8.48
CA GLY A 302 -24.42 23.00 9.89
C GLY A 302 -23.03 22.68 10.47
N LYS A 303 -22.08 22.23 9.64
CA LYS A 303 -20.70 21.89 10.03
C LYS A 303 -19.83 23.15 10.10
N LEU A 304 -20.22 24.08 10.98
CA LEU A 304 -19.67 25.44 11.03
C LEU A 304 -18.15 25.51 11.20
N GLY A 305 -17.56 24.60 11.98
CA GLY A 305 -16.10 24.56 12.19
C GLY A 305 -15.33 24.28 10.90
N GLN A 306 -15.78 23.29 10.11
CA GLN A 306 -15.15 22.97 8.82
C GLN A 306 -15.45 24.07 7.80
N ALA A 307 -16.69 24.54 7.77
CA ALA A 307 -17.11 25.65 6.90
C ALA A 307 -16.21 26.88 7.08
N LYS A 308 -15.91 27.24 8.34
CA LYS A 308 -15.04 28.35 8.69
C LYS A 308 -13.65 28.22 8.05
N SER A 309 -13.02 27.05 8.16
CA SER A 309 -11.69 26.80 7.60
C SER A 309 -11.66 27.00 6.07
N TYR A 310 -12.63 26.41 5.36
CA TYR A 310 -12.73 26.56 3.90
C TYR A 310 -13.05 28.01 3.50
N LEU A 311 -13.99 28.67 4.19
CA LEU A 311 -14.36 30.06 3.89
C LEU A 311 -13.22 31.04 4.16
N GLN A 312 -12.39 30.79 5.17
CA GLN A 312 -11.16 31.57 5.44
C GLN A 312 -10.18 31.52 4.26
N ASN A 313 -10.00 30.35 3.64
CA ASN A 313 -9.16 30.18 2.46
C ASN A 313 -9.73 30.83 1.19
N SER A 314 -10.99 31.27 1.25
CA SER A 314 -11.67 32.03 0.19
C SER A 314 -12.05 33.46 0.63
N LYS A 315 -11.37 34.00 1.65
CA LYS A 315 -11.68 35.33 2.17
C LYS A 315 -11.55 36.38 1.07
N GLY A 316 -12.56 37.24 0.95
CA GLY A 316 -12.63 38.26 -0.10
C GLY A 316 -13.24 37.77 -1.41
N TYR A 317 -13.55 36.48 -1.55
CA TYR A 317 -14.26 35.93 -2.70
C TYR A 317 -15.77 35.81 -2.43
N LYS A 318 -16.58 36.38 -3.31
CA LYS A 318 -18.06 36.39 -3.21
C LYS A 318 -18.52 36.79 -1.79
N SER A 319 -19.48 36.06 -1.23
CA SER A 319 -20.04 36.32 0.11
C SER A 319 -19.30 35.56 1.23
N ALA A 320 -18.06 35.10 1.02
CA ALA A 320 -17.31 34.35 2.04
C ALA A 320 -17.25 35.10 3.38
N SER A 321 -17.00 36.41 3.34
CA SER A 321 -16.98 37.28 4.53
C SER A 321 -18.33 37.31 5.25
N THR A 322 -19.44 37.28 4.52
CA THR A 322 -20.79 37.24 5.10
C THR A 322 -21.03 35.91 5.82
N TYR A 323 -20.65 34.78 5.22
CA TYR A 323 -20.76 33.48 5.90
C TYR A 323 -19.86 33.40 7.13
N LEU A 324 -18.64 33.92 7.08
CA LEU A 324 -17.74 33.98 8.24
C LEU A 324 -18.34 34.82 9.38
N GLN A 325 -19.00 35.94 9.07
CA GLN A 325 -19.73 36.74 10.06
C GLN A 325 -20.90 35.96 10.67
N LYS A 326 -21.69 35.24 9.85
CA LYS A 326 -22.78 34.40 10.33
C LYS A 326 -22.30 33.26 11.22
N ILE A 327 -21.18 32.60 10.87
CA ILE A 327 -20.54 31.55 11.67
C ILE A 327 -20.07 32.10 13.03
N ALA A 328 -19.59 33.34 13.07
CA ALA A 328 -19.12 33.96 14.29
C ALA A 328 -20.24 34.28 15.30
N ILE A 329 -21.52 34.25 14.90
CA ILE A 329 -22.65 34.52 15.81
C ILE A 329 -22.82 33.37 16.80
N PRO A 330 -23.04 32.10 16.38
CA PRO A 330 -23.12 30.97 17.31
C PRO A 330 -21.90 30.81 18.23
N ASP A 331 -20.69 31.11 17.73
CA ASP A 331 -19.45 31.05 18.51
C ASP A 331 -19.53 31.93 19.79
N LYS A 332 -20.27 33.06 19.74
CA LYS A 332 -20.45 33.96 20.91
C LYS A 332 -21.32 33.36 22.01
N PHE A 333 -22.25 32.48 21.65
CA PHE A 333 -23.16 31.84 22.60
C PHE A 333 -22.55 30.58 23.21
N ARG A 334 -21.43 30.07 22.68
CA ARG A 334 -20.88 28.78 23.07
C ARG A 334 -20.65 28.67 24.58
N GLY A 335 -21.21 27.63 25.19
CA GLY A 335 -21.12 27.38 26.63
C GLY A 335 -22.47 27.06 27.26
N THR A 336 -22.47 26.95 28.58
CA THR A 336 -23.66 26.63 29.40
C THR A 336 -24.17 27.88 30.11
N TRP A 337 -25.46 28.12 30.01
CA TRP A 337 -26.14 29.30 30.54
C TRP A 337 -27.32 28.86 31.38
N GLY A 338 -27.39 29.31 32.63
CA GLY A 338 -28.47 28.95 33.55
C GLY A 338 -29.27 30.17 33.97
N ASP A 339 -30.53 29.96 34.34
CA ASP A 339 -31.29 31.00 35.01
C ASP A 339 -30.78 31.24 36.44
N GLU A 340 -31.22 32.35 37.03
CA GLU A 340 -30.83 32.76 38.39
C GLU A 340 -31.32 31.81 39.49
N TYR A 341 -32.33 30.99 39.19
CA TYR A 341 -32.94 30.07 40.15
C TYR A 341 -32.35 28.64 40.07
N GLY A 342 -31.47 28.37 39.10
CA GLY A 342 -30.94 27.05 38.81
C GLY A 342 -31.98 26.05 38.29
N ILE A 343 -33.11 26.54 37.78
CA ILE A 343 -34.25 25.72 37.32
C ILE A 343 -34.06 25.30 35.87
N SER A 344 -33.44 26.12 35.02
CA SER A 344 -33.20 25.81 33.61
C SER A 344 -31.77 26.11 33.20
N GLN A 345 -31.24 25.30 32.28
CA GLN A 345 -29.95 25.50 31.62
C GLN A 345 -30.11 25.34 30.11
N VAL A 346 -29.41 26.18 29.37
CA VAL A 346 -29.28 26.13 27.92
C VAL A 346 -27.81 26.02 27.57
N ILE A 347 -27.44 25.01 26.80
CA ILE A 347 -26.07 24.76 26.34
C ILE A 347 -26.04 25.03 24.84
N PHE A 348 -25.19 25.94 24.40
CA PHE A 348 -24.96 26.19 22.97
C PHE A 348 -23.62 25.56 22.55
N ASP A 349 -23.66 24.73 21.52
CA ASP A 349 -22.47 24.24 20.79
C ASP A 349 -22.67 24.45 19.29
N GLY A 350 -22.21 25.61 18.81
CA GLY A 350 -22.52 26.07 17.45
C GLY A 350 -24.02 26.27 17.28
N LEU A 351 -24.61 25.66 16.25
CA LEU A 351 -26.06 25.67 16.03
C LEU A 351 -26.81 24.61 16.84
N THR A 352 -26.12 23.73 17.55
CA THR A 352 -26.81 22.76 18.40
C THR A 352 -27.08 23.39 19.75
N VAL A 353 -28.33 23.34 20.18
CA VAL A 353 -28.77 23.89 21.47
C VAL A 353 -29.39 22.77 22.29
N TYR A 354 -28.95 22.65 23.54
CA TYR A 354 -29.50 21.70 24.50
C TYR A 354 -30.21 22.47 25.61
N SER A 355 -31.48 22.16 25.83
CA SER A 355 -32.29 22.72 26.90
C SER A 355 -32.49 21.69 27.99
N VAL A 356 -32.20 22.06 29.23
CA VAL A 356 -32.22 21.19 30.41
C VAL A 356 -33.09 21.87 31.47
N TYR A 357 -34.16 21.20 31.92
CA TYR A 357 -35.06 21.70 32.96
C TYR A 357 -34.90 20.87 34.23
N HIS A 358 -34.67 21.51 35.36
CA HIS A 358 -34.22 20.91 36.63
C HIS A 358 -32.88 20.20 36.48
N PRO A 359 -31.78 20.90 36.15
CA PRO A 359 -30.45 20.30 35.93
C PRO A 359 -29.91 19.53 37.15
N ASN A 360 -30.44 19.79 38.36
CA ASN A 360 -30.08 19.08 39.59
C ASN A 360 -30.88 17.79 39.80
N ASP A 361 -31.96 17.54 39.05
CA ASP A 361 -32.75 16.31 39.14
C ASP A 361 -31.99 15.14 38.50
N PRO A 362 -31.77 14.01 39.20
CA PRO A 362 -31.09 12.83 38.64
C PRO A 362 -31.78 12.21 37.42
N LYS A 363 -33.08 12.47 37.19
CA LYS A 363 -33.86 11.95 36.06
C LYS A 363 -34.15 13.00 34.98
N VAL A 364 -33.40 14.10 34.95
CA VAL A 364 -33.64 15.20 34.01
C VAL A 364 -33.56 14.77 32.54
N LYS A 365 -34.49 15.28 31.73
CA LYS A 365 -34.45 15.14 30.28
C LYS A 365 -33.68 16.31 29.64
N VAL A 366 -32.85 16.00 28.65
CA VAL A 366 -32.15 16.99 27.83
C VAL A 366 -32.83 17.05 26.47
N TYR A 367 -33.28 18.24 26.08
CA TYR A 367 -33.92 18.47 24.79
C TYR A 367 -32.90 19.06 23.84
N LYS A 368 -32.70 18.41 22.69
CA LYS A 368 -31.78 18.87 21.65
C LYS A 368 -32.56 19.51 20.52
N ALA A 369 -32.16 20.71 20.12
CA ALA A 369 -32.72 21.43 18.99
C ALA A 369 -31.61 22.08 18.15
N THR A 370 -31.94 22.47 16.92
CA THR A 370 -31.03 23.19 16.03
C THR A 370 -31.45 24.64 15.93
N ALA A 371 -30.56 25.55 16.30
CA ALA A 371 -30.75 26.97 16.17
C ALA A 371 -30.64 27.42 14.72
N THR A 372 -31.39 28.46 14.37
CA THR A 372 -31.17 29.27 13.18
C THR A 372 -30.60 30.62 13.57
N VAL A 373 -29.84 31.25 12.68
CA VAL A 373 -29.27 32.58 12.90
C VAL A 373 -30.19 33.62 12.27
N GLU A 374 -30.74 34.54 13.08
CA GLU A 374 -31.55 35.67 12.61
C GLU A 374 -30.96 37.00 13.09
N GLY A 375 -30.38 37.78 12.18
CA GLY A 375 -29.68 39.01 12.54
C GLY A 375 -28.49 38.70 13.47
N SER A 376 -28.57 39.14 14.73
CA SER A 376 -27.60 38.82 15.78
C SER A 376 -28.10 37.81 16.82
N ALA A 377 -29.27 37.21 16.60
CA ALA A 377 -29.88 36.21 17.47
C ALA A 377 -29.61 34.77 17.01
N LEU A 378 -29.71 33.86 17.98
CA LEU A 378 -30.04 32.46 17.72
C LEU A 378 -31.53 32.25 18.00
N VAL A 379 -32.21 31.51 17.12
CA VAL A 379 -33.63 31.17 17.28
C VAL A 379 -33.79 29.67 17.36
N VAL A 380 -34.43 29.20 18.43
CA VAL A 380 -34.69 27.78 18.71
C VAL A 380 -36.15 27.65 19.13
N ASP A 381 -36.93 26.88 18.39
CA ASP A 381 -38.35 26.58 18.71
C ASP A 381 -39.18 27.82 19.08
N GLY A 382 -39.01 28.91 18.32
CA GLY A 382 -39.69 30.19 18.55
C GLY A 382 -39.10 31.07 19.67
N THR A 383 -38.13 30.57 20.42
CA THR A 383 -37.37 31.34 21.42
C THR A 383 -36.19 32.05 20.78
N ARG A 384 -36.09 33.36 20.94
CA ARG A 384 -34.97 34.18 20.45
C ARG A 384 -33.96 34.42 21.56
N TYR A 385 -32.68 34.18 21.28
CA TYR A 385 -31.55 34.38 22.18
C TYR A 385 -30.61 35.49 21.69
N TRP A 386 -30.22 36.40 22.56
CA TRP A 386 -29.29 37.51 22.28
C TRP A 386 -28.18 37.58 23.32
N MET A 387 -26.98 37.95 22.89
CA MET A 387 -25.89 38.24 23.82
C MET A 387 -25.89 39.71 24.22
N LYS A 388 -25.93 40.00 25.53
CA LYS A 388 -25.77 41.37 26.08
C LYS A 388 -24.96 41.31 27.37
N ASN A 389 -23.89 42.11 27.46
CA ASN A 389 -23.03 42.22 28.65
C ASN A 389 -22.58 40.85 29.20
N ASN A 390 -22.16 39.94 28.33
CA ASN A 390 -21.72 38.58 28.67
C ASN A 390 -22.80 37.73 29.37
N LYS A 391 -24.08 38.02 29.10
CA LYS A 391 -25.26 37.23 29.48
C LYS A 391 -26.05 36.87 28.23
N VAL A 392 -26.75 35.73 28.28
CA VAL A 392 -27.72 35.36 27.26
C VAL A 392 -29.08 35.84 27.70
N LEU A 393 -29.75 36.62 26.86
CA LEU A 393 -31.14 37.03 27.05
C LEU A 393 -32.02 36.16 26.16
N SER A 394 -33.11 35.61 26.70
CA SER A 394 -34.08 34.83 25.93
C SER A 394 -35.48 35.43 25.99
N VAL A 395 -36.22 35.35 24.89
CA VAL A 395 -37.64 35.71 24.80
C VAL A 395 -38.37 34.60 24.06
N ALA A 396 -39.26 33.90 24.76
CA ALA A 396 -40.29 33.05 24.16
C ALA A 396 -41.53 33.91 23.84
N THR A 397 -42.40 33.50 22.91
CA THR A 397 -43.59 34.26 22.47
C THR A 397 -44.40 34.84 23.65
N GLY A 398 -44.11 36.10 24.03
CA GLY A 398 -44.60 36.78 25.24
C GLY A 398 -43.65 37.93 25.68
N PRO A 399 -44.05 38.81 26.64
CA PRO A 399 -43.27 39.99 27.02
C PRO A 399 -42.13 39.71 28.02
N ILE A 400 -41.94 38.46 28.44
CA ILE A 400 -41.00 38.10 29.51
C ILE A 400 -39.61 37.86 28.92
N ILE A 401 -38.65 38.71 29.30
CA ILE A 401 -37.23 38.53 29.01
C ILE A 401 -36.61 37.74 30.16
N GLN A 402 -36.09 36.56 29.86
CA GLN A 402 -35.32 35.76 30.81
C GLN A 402 -33.82 36.07 30.64
N VAL A 403 -33.11 36.19 31.76
CA VAL A 403 -31.66 36.43 31.79
C VAL A 403 -30.96 35.15 32.21
N LEU A 404 -30.11 34.63 31.33
CA LEU A 404 -29.28 33.45 31.58
C LEU A 404 -27.83 33.87 31.80
N MET A 405 -27.26 33.43 32.92
CA MET A 405 -25.88 33.70 33.30
C MET A 405 -24.99 32.51 32.95
N ASN A 406 -23.75 32.79 32.56
CA ASN A 406 -22.80 31.74 32.21
C ASN A 406 -22.44 30.92 33.46
N THR A 407 -22.90 29.67 33.53
CA THR A 407 -22.68 28.79 34.69
C THR A 407 -21.30 28.13 34.64
N SER A 408 -20.59 28.19 33.51
CA SER A 408 -19.20 27.72 33.39
C SER A 408 -18.15 28.71 33.92
N ARG A 409 -18.57 29.93 34.33
CA ARG A 409 -17.69 30.95 34.96
C ARG A 409 -18.06 31.30 36.42
N HIS A 410 -19.18 30.81 36.94
CA HIS A 410 -19.64 31.17 38.29
C HIS A 410 -19.11 30.22 39.37
N GLN A 411 -17.83 30.35 39.70
CA GLN A 411 -17.28 30.00 41.02
C GLN A 411 -16.13 30.93 41.43
N ARG A 412 -16.31 32.23 41.22
CA ARG A 412 -15.59 33.28 41.97
C ARG A 412 -16.57 34.35 42.36
N MET A 413 -17.42 34.06 43.33
CA MET A 413 -18.07 35.03 44.21
C MET A 413 -19.02 34.27 45.13
N HIS A 414 -18.47 33.59 46.13
CA HIS A 414 -19.02 33.58 47.48
C HIS A 414 -17.80 33.41 48.41
N ARG A 415 -17.59 34.43 49.25
CA ARG A 415 -16.61 34.46 50.33
C ARG A 415 -17.04 33.52 51.45
#